data_AF-A0AAV6YH25-F1
#
_entry.id   AF-A0AAV6YH25-F1
#
_cell.length_a   1.000
_cell.length_b   1.000
_cell.length_c   1.000
_cell.angle_alpha   90.00
_cell.angle_beta   90.00
_cell.angle_gamma   90.00
#
_symmetry.space_group_name_H-M   'P 1'
#
loop_
_entity.id
_entity.type
_entity.pdbx_description
1 polymer ?
#
loop_
_entity_poly.entity_id
_entity_poly.type
_entity_poly.pdbx_seq_one_letter_code
_entity_poly.pdbx_strand_id
1 'polypeptide(L)'
;MFLLSFFACIIFVFASMIWISVSNIWCDWLQNFFPAVTKIWGTLDPRSRSVEVISDCLKAGMSVARFDFSWYDAAYHQETLENLKTAIKSTKKLCVALVLSELCKPTLTR
;
A
#
# COMPACT_ATOMS: atom_id res chain seq x y z
N MET A 1 6.50 -47.46 27.26
CA MET A 1 7.00 -46.15 27.75
C MET A 1 7.40 -45.19 26.63
N PHE A 2 8.00 -45.64 25.52
CA PHE A 2 8.39 -44.79 24.37
C PHE A 2 7.21 -44.17 23.60
N LEU A 3 6.10 -44.88 23.44
CA LEU A 3 4.95 -44.42 22.64
C LEU A 3 4.23 -43.21 23.26
N LEU A 4 4.14 -43.17 24.59
CA LEU A 4 3.50 -42.07 25.33
C LEU A 4 4.29 -40.76 25.23
N SER A 5 5.63 -40.84 25.21
CA SER A 5 6.49 -39.67 25.01
C SER A 5 6.36 -39.11 23.59
N PHE A 6 6.19 -39.97 22.59
CA PHE A 6 5.97 -39.56 21.21
C PHE A 6 4.62 -38.84 21.01
N PHE A 7 3.56 -39.38 21.60
CA PHE A 7 2.23 -38.77 21.53
C PHE A 7 2.17 -37.41 22.23
N ALA A 8 2.84 -37.25 23.37
CA ALA A 8 2.91 -35.98 24.07
C ALA A 8 3.63 -34.89 23.24
N CYS A 9 4.70 -35.26 22.51
CA CYS A 9 5.44 -34.34 21.66
C CYS A 9 4.60 -33.86 20.47
N ILE A 10 3.84 -34.76 19.84
CA ILE A 10 2.94 -34.41 18.74
C ILE A 10 1.84 -33.45 19.21
N ILE A 11 1.21 -33.71 20.35
CA ILE A 11 0.18 -32.82 20.90
C ILE A 11 0.75 -31.42 21.20
N PHE A 12 1.98 -31.34 21.71
CA PHE A 12 2.63 -30.05 22.01
C PHE A 12 2.91 -29.24 20.74
N VAL A 13 3.38 -29.90 19.67
CA VAL A 13 3.62 -29.24 18.37
C VAL A 13 2.30 -28.77 17.74
N PHE A 14 1.25 -29.60 17.75
CA PHE A 14 -0.05 -29.20 17.22
C PHE A 14 -0.70 -28.05 18.03
N ALA A 15 -0.57 -28.06 19.36
CA ALA A 15 -1.08 -26.98 20.20
C ALA A 15 -0.37 -25.64 19.90
N SER A 16 0.95 -25.67 19.69
CA SER A 16 1.72 -24.47 19.33
C SER A 16 1.35 -23.91 17.94
N MET A 17 1.10 -24.80 16.97
CA MET A 17 0.75 -24.43 15.60
C MET A 17 -0.67 -23.83 15.50
N ILE A 18 -1.61 -24.35 16.30
CA ILE A 18 -2.96 -23.77 16.43
C ILE A 18 -2.87 -22.39 17.08
N TRP A 19 -2.07 -22.23 18.13
CA TRP A 19 -1.90 -20.93 18.81
C TRP A 19 -1.32 -19.85 17.89
N ILE A 20 -0.30 -20.20 17.08
CA ILE A 20 0.29 -19.28 16.09
C ILE A 20 -0.75 -18.82 15.06
N SER A 21 -1.58 -19.74 14.58
CA SER A 21 -2.64 -19.43 13.61
C SER A 21 -3.70 -18.49 14.22
N VAL A 22 -4.15 -18.78 15.45
CA VAL A 22 -5.11 -17.93 16.18
C VAL A 22 -4.52 -16.55 16.46
N SER A 23 -3.23 -16.44 16.81
CA SER A 23 -2.59 -15.14 17.02
C SER A 23 -2.49 -14.30 15.74
N ASN A 24 -2.18 -14.91 14.59
CA ASN A 24 -2.12 -14.19 13.31
C ASN A 24 -3.51 -13.69 12.89
N ILE A 25 -4.55 -14.50 13.06
CA ILE A 25 -5.94 -14.10 12.79
C ILE A 25 -6.36 -12.93 13.69
N TRP A 26 -5.94 -12.93 14.96
CA TRP A 26 -6.24 -11.86 15.90
C TRP A 26 -5.50 -10.55 15.55
N CYS A 27 -4.24 -10.64 15.10
CA CYS A 27 -3.46 -9.50 14.63
C CYS A 27 -4.04 -8.88 13.34
N ASP A 28 -4.45 -9.70 12.36
CA ASP A 28 -5.13 -9.24 11.14
C ASP A 28 -6.44 -8.51 11.47
N TRP A 29 -7.22 -9.04 12.42
CA TRP A 29 -8.46 -8.42 12.87
C TRP A 29 -8.23 -7.05 13.53
N LEU A 30 -7.18 -6.92 14.35
CA LEU A 30 -6.83 -5.67 15.01
C LEU A 30 -6.39 -4.58 14.02
N GLN A 31 -5.65 -4.94 12.98
CA GLN A 31 -5.23 -3.99 11.93
C GLN A 31 -6.40 -3.51 11.07
N ASN A 32 -7.41 -4.36 10.83
CA ASN A 32 -8.63 -3.96 10.12
C ASN A 32 -9.53 -3.03 10.96
N PHE A 33 -9.52 -3.16 12.29
CA PHE A 33 -10.40 -2.39 13.18
C PHE A 33 -9.84 -1.01 13.55
N PHE A 34 -8.52 -0.90 13.66
CA PHE A 34 -7.83 0.37 13.85
C PHE A 34 -6.97 0.66 12.62
N PRO A 35 -7.54 1.26 11.55
CA PRO A 35 -6.72 1.71 10.44
C PRO A 35 -5.72 2.71 10.99
N ALA A 36 -4.44 2.33 11.00
CA ALA A 36 -3.37 3.22 11.42
C ALA A 36 -3.49 4.52 10.60
N VAL A 37 -3.61 5.66 11.28
CA VAL A 37 -3.77 6.99 10.66
C VAL A 37 -2.52 7.48 9.93
N THR A 38 -1.57 6.59 9.62
CA THR A 38 -0.39 6.87 8.82
C THR A 38 -0.83 7.05 7.37
N LYS A 39 -0.92 8.30 6.91
CA LYS A 39 -1.06 8.61 5.48
C LYS A 39 0.19 8.12 4.76
N ILE A 40 0.08 6.99 4.06
CA ILE A 40 1.18 6.39 3.31
C ILE A 40 1.49 7.26 2.09
N TRP A 41 2.72 7.76 2.04
CA TRP A 41 3.26 8.54 0.93
C TRP A 41 4.07 7.63 0.02
N GLY A 42 3.67 7.52 -1.25
CA GLY A 42 4.47 6.85 -2.27
C GLY A 42 5.17 7.87 -3.15
N THR A 43 6.49 7.76 -3.29
CA THR A 43 7.22 8.46 -4.34
C THR A 43 7.08 7.65 -5.62
N LEU A 44 6.52 8.24 -6.67
CA LEU A 44 6.40 7.58 -7.96
C LEU A 44 7.72 7.71 -8.72
N ASP A 45 8.42 6.59 -8.84
CA ASP A 45 9.64 6.44 -9.64
C ASP A 45 9.25 6.13 -11.10
N PRO A 46 10.11 6.40 -12.10
CA PRO A 46 9.83 6.01 -13.49
C PRO A 46 9.52 4.54 -13.71
N ARG A 47 9.99 3.66 -12.82
CA ARG A 47 9.68 2.23 -12.86
C ARG A 47 8.26 1.88 -12.38
N SER A 48 7.57 2.78 -11.66
CA SER A 48 6.23 2.55 -11.11
C SER A 48 5.11 3.33 -11.83
N ARG A 49 5.34 3.76 -13.07
CA ARG A 49 4.38 4.50 -13.91
C ARG A 49 3.18 3.68 -14.41
N SER A 50 3.29 2.35 -14.40
CA SER A 50 2.23 1.48 -14.92
C SER A 50 0.95 1.61 -14.10
N VAL A 51 -0.18 1.62 -14.80
CA VAL A 51 -1.50 1.82 -14.18
C VAL A 51 -1.78 0.71 -13.16
N GLU A 52 -1.29 -0.49 -13.42
CA GLU A 52 -1.43 -1.66 -12.55
C GLU A 52 -0.72 -1.45 -11.22
N VAL A 53 0.55 -1.00 -11.23
CA VAL A 53 1.34 -0.78 -10.01
C VAL A 53 0.72 0.34 -9.17
N ILE A 54 0.29 1.43 -9.82
CA ILE A 54 -0.39 2.53 -9.12
C ILE A 54 -1.69 2.03 -8.48
N SER A 55 -2.47 1.24 -9.21
CA SER A 55 -3.72 0.66 -8.71
C SER A 55 -3.49 -0.25 -7.51
N ASP A 56 -2.42 -1.05 -7.53
CA ASP A 56 -2.07 -1.94 -6.43
C ASP A 56 -1.55 -1.17 -5.21
N CYS A 57 -0.78 -0.08 -5.42
CA CYS A 57 -0.41 0.84 -4.34
C CYS A 57 -1.64 1.52 -3.72
N LEU A 58 -2.63 1.93 -4.51
CA LEU A 58 -3.89 2.50 -4.01
C LEU A 58 -4.70 1.44 -3.22
N LYS A 59 -4.75 0.20 -3.70
CA LYS A 59 -5.39 -0.92 -2.97
C LYS A 59 -4.69 -1.17 -1.64
N ALA A 60 -3.37 -1.15 -1.61
CA ALA A 60 -2.53 -1.34 -0.43
C ALA A 60 -2.67 -0.20 0.62
N GLY A 61 -3.29 0.94 0.27
CA GLY A 61 -3.57 2.01 1.22
C GLY A 61 -2.74 3.28 1.04
N MET A 62 -2.04 3.43 -0.10
CA MET A 62 -1.40 4.69 -0.46
C MET A 62 -2.46 5.80 -0.60
N SER A 63 -2.30 6.87 0.15
CA SER A 63 -3.24 8.00 0.19
C SER A 63 -2.67 9.27 -0.43
N VAL A 64 -1.34 9.36 -0.52
CA VAL A 64 -0.64 10.53 -1.05
C VAL A 64 0.48 10.06 -1.98
N ALA A 65 0.55 10.65 -3.17
CA ALA A 65 1.62 10.43 -4.13
C ALA A 65 2.50 11.67 -4.20
N ARG A 66 3.82 11.52 -3.98
CA ARG A 66 4.79 12.62 -4.07
C ARG A 66 5.44 12.62 -5.45
N PHE A 67 5.41 13.78 -6.10
CA PHE A 67 6.07 14.05 -7.38
C PHE A 67 7.19 15.08 -7.18
N ASP A 68 8.41 14.70 -7.53
CA ASP A 68 9.54 15.64 -7.61
C ASP A 68 9.69 16.07 -9.09
N PHE A 69 9.42 17.35 -9.39
CA PHE A 69 9.45 17.91 -10.76
C PHE A 69 10.85 18.34 -11.23
N SER A 70 11.86 18.25 -10.37
CA SER A 70 13.21 18.77 -10.64
C SER A 70 14.01 17.90 -11.63
N TRP A 71 13.59 16.66 -11.88
CA TRP A 71 14.40 15.69 -12.62
C TRP A 71 13.86 15.31 -14.00
N TYR A 72 12.59 15.63 -14.29
CA TYR A 72 11.92 15.15 -15.50
C TYR A 72 11.17 16.27 -16.24
N ASP A 73 10.84 16.00 -17.51
CA ASP A 73 10.17 16.94 -18.40
C ASP A 73 8.65 17.05 -18.12
N ALA A 74 8.04 18.17 -18.48
CA ALA A 74 6.60 18.43 -18.26
C ALA A 74 5.70 17.40 -18.96
N ALA A 75 6.09 16.93 -20.15
CA ALA A 75 5.38 15.88 -20.88
C ALA A 75 5.35 14.56 -20.09
N TYR A 76 6.43 14.25 -19.39
CA TYR A 76 6.52 13.05 -18.58
C TYR A 76 5.61 13.10 -17.35
N HIS A 77 5.48 14.27 -16.73
CA HIS A 77 4.57 14.46 -15.60
C HIS A 77 3.11 14.38 -16.03
N GLN A 78 2.77 14.92 -17.20
CA GLN A 78 1.41 14.86 -17.74
C GLN A 78 0.93 13.42 -17.94
N GLU A 79 1.74 12.57 -18.57
CA GLU A 79 1.36 11.16 -18.78
C GLU A 79 1.25 10.39 -17.45
N THR A 80 2.10 10.70 -16.46
CA THR A 80 2.00 10.07 -15.14
C THR A 80 0.71 10.48 -14.41
N LEU A 81 0.30 11.74 -14.54
CA LEU A 81 -0.98 12.23 -13.99
C LEU A 81 -2.18 11.58 -14.68
N GLU A 82 -2.10 11.33 -15.99
CA GLU A 82 -3.14 10.63 -16.74
C GLU A 82 -3.27 9.16 -16.31
N ASN A 83 -2.15 8.48 -16.09
CA ASN A 83 -2.13 7.11 -15.55
C ASN A 83 -2.69 7.06 -14.13
N LEU A 84 -2.30 8.02 -13.27
CA LEU A 84 -2.83 8.13 -11.91
C LEU A 84 -4.34 8.40 -11.91
N LYS A 85 -4.84 9.31 -12.77
CA LYS A 85 -6.29 9.55 -12.92
C LYS A 85 -7.03 8.29 -13.35
N THR A 86 -6.43 7.51 -14.24
CA THR A 86 -7.00 6.25 -14.72
C THR A 86 -7.05 5.19 -13.60
N ALA A 87 -5.98 5.07 -12.83
CA ALA A 87 -5.91 4.18 -11.66
C ALA A 87 -6.89 4.60 -10.53
N ILE A 88 -7.08 5.91 -10.31
CA ILE A 88 -8.07 6.42 -9.34
C ILE A 88 -9.49 6.08 -9.80
N LYS A 89 -9.80 6.25 -11.09
CA LYS A 89 -11.11 5.89 -11.66
C LYS A 89 -11.40 4.40 -11.53
N SER A 90 -10.42 3.53 -11.74
CA SER A 90 -10.59 2.08 -11.60
C SER A 90 -10.75 1.66 -10.13
N THR A 91 -9.97 2.24 -9.23
CA THR A 91 -9.90 1.82 -7.81
C THR A 91 -10.94 2.51 -6.93
N LYS A 92 -11.55 3.62 -7.39
CA LYS A 92 -12.48 4.49 -6.63
C LYS A 92 -11.92 4.99 -5.29
N LYS A 93 -10.60 5.00 -5.13
CA LYS A 93 -9.89 5.52 -3.95
C LYS A 93 -9.30 6.89 -4.27
N LEU A 94 -9.56 7.85 -3.39
CA LEU A 94 -9.01 9.20 -3.52
C LEU A 94 -7.54 9.20 -3.10
N CYS A 95 -6.68 9.72 -3.96
CA CYS A 95 -5.26 9.92 -3.69
C CYS A 95 -4.91 11.39 -3.95
N VAL A 96 -4.14 11.98 -3.04
CA VAL A 96 -3.67 13.36 -3.15
C VAL A 96 -2.28 13.35 -3.78
N ALA A 97 -2.13 14.00 -4.93
CA ALA A 97 -0.82 14.23 -5.53
C ALA A 97 -0.18 15.48 -4.89
N LEU A 98 0.91 15.30 -4.16
CA LEU A 98 1.78 16.38 -3.69
C LEU A 98 2.87 16.60 -4.72
N VAL A 99 2.83 17.76 -5.37
CA VAL A 99 3.82 18.19 -6.34
C VAL A 99 4.80 19.13 -5.65
N LEU A 100 6.06 18.71 -5.53
CA LEU A 100 7.15 19.58 -5.10
C LEU A 100 7.73 20.25 -6.34
N SER A 101 7.12 21.36 -6.70
CA SER A 101 7.69 22.34 -7.62
C SER A 101 8.08 23.57 -6.80
N GLU A 102 9.31 24.07 -6.93
CA GLU A 102 9.70 25.38 -6.40
C GLU A 102 8.92 26.57 -7.04
N LEU A 103 7.99 26.29 -7.97
CA LEU A 103 7.10 27.30 -8.53
C LEU A 103 5.64 26.94 -8.29
N CYS A 104 5.07 27.60 -7.30
CA CYS A 104 3.67 27.97 -7.26
C CYS A 104 3.22 28.48 -8.64
N LYS A 105 2.38 27.70 -9.33
CA LYS A 105 1.24 28.26 -10.07
C LYS A 105 0.00 27.39 -9.79
N PRO A 106 -1.05 27.96 -9.19
CA PRO A 106 -2.31 27.26 -9.00
C PRO A 106 -3.03 27.18 -10.35
N THR A 107 -2.95 26.04 -11.05
CA THR A 107 -3.87 25.77 -12.17
C THR A 107 -5.19 25.28 -11.57
N LEU A 108 -5.98 26.27 -11.16
CA LEU A 108 -7.41 26.16 -10.96
C LEU A 108 -8.01 25.86 -12.34
N THR A 109 -8.43 24.62 -12.56
CA THR A 109 -9.27 24.22 -13.70
C THR A 109 -10.54 25.08 -13.70
N ARG A 110 -10.71 25.88 -14.76
CA ARG A 110 -11.98 26.44 -15.20
C ARG A 110 -12.53 25.58 -16.33
#